data_AF-I6QLR3-F1
#
_entry.id   AF-I6QLR3-F1
#
_cell.length_a   1.000
_cell.length_b   1.000
_cell.length_c   1.000
_cell.angle_alpha   90.00
_cell.angle_beta   90.00
_cell.angle_gamma   90.00
#
_symmetry.space_group_name_H-M   'P 1'
#
loop_
_entity.id
_entity.type
_entity.pdbx_description
1 polymer ?
#
loop_
_entity_poly.entity_id
_entity_poly.type
_entity_poly.pdbx_seq_one_letter_code
_entity_poly.pdbx_strand_id
1 'polypeptide(L)' 'EIVNSDKIQVFKGLNTVTNKVTEGECQGVPHHLLGIADANSNFTAADFRKHASLAIESIISNNRHPIIAGGSNS' A
#
# COMPACT_ATOMS: atom_id res chain seq x y z
N GLU A 1 11.44 -1.81 1.04
CA GLU A 1 10.24 -1.14 0.51
C GLU A 1 9.04 -1.61 1.30
N ILE A 2 8.02 -0.77 1.46
CA ILE A 2 6.85 -1.07 2.28
C ILE A 2 5.65 -1.39 1.39
N VAL A 3 4.92 -2.45 1.69
CA VAL A 3 3.64 -2.79 1.07
C VAL A 3 2.53 -2.54 2.08
N ASN A 4 1.67 -1.56 1.81
CA ASN A 4 0.55 -1.23 2.69
C ASN A 4 -0.45 -2.41 2.75
N SER A 5 -0.92 -2.73 3.95
CA SER A 5 -1.99 -3.70 4.22
C SER A 5 -3.18 -3.11 4.97
N ASP A 6 -3.42 -1.81 4.83
CA ASP A 6 -4.62 -1.16 5.36
C ASP A 6 -5.60 -0.86 4.21
N LYS A 7 -6.74 -1.56 4.21
CA LYS A 7 -7.74 -1.48 3.14
C LYS A 7 -8.31 -0.08 2.93
N ILE A 8 -8.28 0.79 3.94
CA ILE A 8 -8.78 2.15 3.83
C ILE A 8 -7.71 3.06 3.23
N GLN A 9 -6.43 2.84 3.55
CA GLN A 9 -5.33 3.64 3.04
C GLN A 9 -5.00 3.40 1.56
N VAL A 10 -5.54 2.34 0.94
CA VAL A 10 -5.42 2.06 -0.50
C VAL A 10 -6.08 3.14 -1.37
N PHE A 11 -7.11 3.84 -0.89
CA PHE A 11 -7.85 4.83 -1.67
C PHE A 11 -7.19 6.20 -1.68
N LYS A 12 -7.25 6.96 -2.78
CA LYS A 12 -6.76 8.34 -2.90
C LYS A 12 -7.49 9.29 -1.94
N GLY A 13 -6.81 10.36 -1.53
CA GLY A 13 -7.36 11.36 -0.60
C GLY A 13 -7.49 10.85 0.84
N LEU A 14 -8.28 11.53 1.68
CA LEU A 14 -8.51 11.15 3.08
C LEU A 14 -7.23 10.99 3.94
N ASN A 15 -6.12 11.64 3.57
CA ASN A 15 -4.81 11.39 4.18
C ASN A 15 -4.82 11.57 5.71
N THR A 16 -5.45 12.64 6.21
CA THR A 16 -5.52 12.92 7.66
C THR A 16 -6.36 11.89 8.41
N VAL A 17 -7.59 11.61 7.94
CA VAL A 17 -8.52 10.72 8.67
C VAL A 17 -8.10 9.26 8.62
N THR A 18 -7.34 8.87 7.59
CA THR A 18 -6.80 7.51 7.44
C THR A 18 -5.39 7.38 8.01
N ASN A 19 -4.84 8.44 8.61
CA ASN A 19 -3.48 8.48 9.15
C ASN A 19 -2.44 7.95 8.16
N LYS A 20 -2.53 8.38 6.90
CA LYS A 20 -1.54 7.99 5.89
C LYS A 20 -0.22 8.67 6.19
N VAL A 21 0.82 7.87 6.12
CA VAL A 21 2.20 8.34 6.15
C VAL A 21 2.42 9.38 5.05
N THR A 22 3.06 10.48 5.41
CA THR A 22 3.45 11.55 4.51
C THR A 22 4.76 11.22 3.80
N GLU A 23 5.05 11.87 2.68
CA GLU A 23 6.31 11.67 1.95
C GLU A 23 7.54 11.97 2.82
N GLY A 24 7.45 12.96 3.71
CA GLY A 24 8.50 13.29 4.67
C GLY A 24 8.73 12.17 5.69
N GLU A 25 7.67 11.56 6.20
CA GLU A 25 7.78 10.42 7.14
C GLU A 25 8.26 9.13 6.46
N CYS A 26 8.02 8.97 5.15
CA CYS A 26 8.56 7.84 4.38
C CYS A 26 10.09 7.83 4.29
N GLN A 27 10.77 8.97 4.51
CA GLN A 27 12.25 9.07 4.50
C GLN A 27 12.90 8.46 3.24
N GLY A 28 12.26 8.63 2.08
CA GLY A 28 12.73 8.10 0.80
C GLY A 28 12.53 6.58 0.61
N VAL A 29 11.93 5.88 1.58
CA VAL A 29 11.53 4.48 1.41
C VAL A 29 10.29 4.43 0.51
N PRO A 30 10.28 3.64 -0.58
CA PRO A 30 9.09 3.46 -1.41
C PRO A 30 7.96 2.75 -0.64
N HIS A 31 6.74 3.29 -0.76
CA HIS A 31 5.51 2.73 -0.22
C HIS A 31 4.56 2.34 -1.35
N HIS A 32 4.15 1.08 -1.37
CA HIS A 32 3.24 0.50 -2.34
C HIS A 32 1.83 0.41 -1.76
N LEU A 33 0.82 0.40 -2.64
CA LEU A 33 -0.60 0.27 -2.29
C LEU A 33 -1.13 1.37 -1.35
N LEU A 34 -0.49 2.54 -1.35
CA LEU A 34 -0.92 3.70 -0.57
C LEU A 34 -1.55 4.73 -1.52
N GLY A 35 -2.87 4.91 -1.46
CA GLY A 35 -3.58 5.85 -2.32
C GLY A 35 -3.57 5.52 -3.82
N ILE A 36 -3.56 4.23 -4.17
CA ILE A 36 -3.51 3.78 -5.57
C ILE A 36 -4.89 3.71 -6.25
N ALA A 37 -5.97 3.59 -5.48
CA ALA A 37 -7.33 3.40 -6.00
C ALA A 37 -8.17 4.69 -5.85
N ASP A 38 -9.06 5.00 -6.79
CA ASP A 38 -10.00 6.12 -6.62
C ASP A 38 -11.05 5.79 -5.56
N ALA A 39 -11.46 6.77 -4.75
CA ALA A 39 -12.38 6.55 -3.62
C ALA A 39 -13.75 5.97 -4.02
N ASN A 40 -14.16 6.17 -5.27
CA ASN A 40 -15.41 5.63 -5.83
C ASN A 40 -15.23 4.28 -6.56
N SER A 41 -14.01 3.74 -6.58
CA SER A 41 -13.72 2.47 -7.24
C SER A 41 -14.02 1.28 -6.32
N ASN A 42 -14.54 0.19 -6.89
CA ASN A 42 -14.64 -1.08 -6.18
C ASN A 42 -13.27 -1.75 -6.15
N PHE A 43 -12.54 -1.55 -5.04
CA PHE A 43 -11.28 -2.25 -4.79
C PHE A 43 -11.52 -3.47 -3.90
N THR A 44 -11.35 -4.67 -4.46
CA THR A 44 -11.66 -5.92 -3.78
C THR A 44 -10.43 -6.53 -3.09
N ALA A 45 -10.64 -7.53 -2.22
CA ALA A 45 -9.55 -8.32 -1.65
C ALA A 45 -8.73 -9.08 -2.73
N ALA A 46 -9.37 -9.46 -3.84
CA ALA A 46 -8.68 -10.08 -4.97
C ALA A 46 -7.76 -9.08 -5.68
N ASP A 47 -8.23 -7.83 -5.85
CA ASP A 47 -7.40 -6.75 -6.38
C ASP A 47 -6.23 -6.45 -5.45
N PHE A 48 -6.49 -6.35 -4.14
CA PHE A 48 -5.44 -6.16 -3.14
C PHE A 48 -4.35 -7.24 -3.28
N ARG A 49 -4.75 -8.51 -3.25
CA ARG A 49 -3.81 -9.65 -3.38
C ARG A 49 -2.99 -9.54 -4.66
N LYS A 50 -3.63 -9.26 -5.80
CA LYS A 50 -2.95 -9.10 -7.09
C LYS A 50 -1.91 -7.98 -7.04
N HIS A 51 -2.27 -6.78 -6.59
CA HIS A 51 -1.36 -5.64 -6.55
C HIS A 51 -0.23 -5.84 -5.52
N ALA A 52 -0.53 -6.43 -4.37
CA ALA A 52 0.45 -6.74 -3.34
C ALA A 52 1.46 -7.79 -3.86
N SER A 53 0.99 -8.85 -4.52
CA SER A 53 1.86 -9.85 -5.15
C SER A 53 2.81 -9.22 -6.17
N LEU A 54 2.30 -8.35 -7.06
CA LEU A 54 3.13 -7.65 -8.04
C LEU A 54 4.18 -6.75 -7.39
N ALA A 55 3.81 -5.99 -6.34
CA ALA A 55 4.75 -5.17 -5.60
C ALA A 55 5.84 -6.02 -4.92
N ILE A 56 5.45 -7.12 -4.27
CA ILE A 56 6.36 -8.06 -3.60
C ILE A 56 7.33 -8.68 -4.61
N GLU A 57 6.84 -9.18 -5.75
CA GLU A 57 7.66 -9.75 -6.82
C GLU A 57 8.66 -8.74 -7.37
N SER A 58 8.23 -7.49 -7.57
CA SER A 58 9.10 -6.39 -8.01
C SER A 58 10.18 -6.07 -6.96
N ILE A 59 9.86 -6.08 -5.67
CA ILE A 59 10.84 -5.82 -4.62
C ILE A 59 11.88 -6.95 -4.56
N ILE A 60 11.41 -8.20 -4.61
CA ILE A 60 12.28 -9.39 -4.56
C ILE A 60 13.19 -9.46 -5.79
N SER A 61 12.67 -9.18 -7.00
CA SER A 61 13.47 -9.21 -8.24
C SER A 61 14.59 -8.16 -8.24
N ASN A 62 14.45 -7.09 -7.45
CA ASN A 62 15.48 -6.08 -7.21
C ASN A 62 16.43 -6.43 -6.04
N ASN A 63 16.45 -7.69 -5.57
CA ASN A 63 17.24 -8.16 -4.43
C ASN A 63 16.97 -7.39 -3.13
N ARG A 64 15.72 -6.95 -2.91
CA ARG A 64 15.29 -6.23 -1.71
C ARG A 64 14.29 -7.06 -0.92
N HIS A 65 14.12 -6.70 0.35
CA HIS A 65 13.18 -7.35 1.25
C HIS A 65 11.89 -6.52 1.34
N PRO A 66 10.72 -7.09 1.02
CA PRO A 66 9.44 -6.43 1.22
C PRO A 66 9.05 -6.47 2.71
N ILE A 67 8.51 -5.35 3.21
CA ILE A 67 7.94 -5.25 4.56
C ILE A 67 6.46 -4.93 4.41
N ILE A 68 5.60 -5.74 5.03
CA ILE A 68 4.16 -5.49 5.05
C ILE A 68 3.82 -4.65 6.27
N ALA A 69 3.10 -3.55 6.09
CA ALA A 69 2.69 -2.66 7.17
C ALA A 69 1.22 -2.25 7.02
N GLY A 70 0.44 -2.46 8.07
CA GLY A 70 -0.99 -2.15 8.12
C GLY A 70 -1.74 -3.03 9.10
N GLY A 71 -3.04 -2.78 9.27
CA GLY A 71 -3.86 -3.43 10.30
C GLY A 71 -5.10 -4.15 9.79
N SER A 72 -5.34 -4.23 8.48
CA SER A 72 -6.50 -4.97 7.97
C SER A 72 -6.24 -6.47 8.03
N ASN A 73 -7.16 -7.20 8.67
CA ASN A 73 -7.07 -8.63 8.94
C ASN A 73 -8.20 -9.45 8.29
N SER A 74 -8.89 -8.84 7.31
CA SER A 74 -10.08 -9.36 6.64
C SER A 74 -9.88 -9.41 5.13
#